data_AF-A0A367X8D2-F1
#
_entry.id   AF-A0A367X8D2-F1
#
_cell.length_a   1.000
_cell.length_b   1.000
_cell.length_c   1.000
_cell.angle_alpha   90.00
_cell.angle_beta   90.00
_cell.angle_gamma   90.00
#
_symmetry.space_group_name_H-M   'P 1'
#
loop_
_entity.id
_entity.type
_entity.pdbx_description
1 polymer ?
#
loop_
_entity_poly.entity_id
_entity_poly.type
_entity_poly.pdbx_seq_one_letter_code
_entity_poly.pdbx_strand_id
1 'polypeptide(L)'
;MKGNKKVIDALNKQLTAELSAADQYNTHAEMYLDWGLHALYTRMHHEKDEELEHAKRLIERILFLEGVPDTASRSPIKIGKTVPEMMKNDLEHEYHVIDLLKKAIKLAEKEEDYQTRNMLTTLLDDSEEDHAYWLEQQIRLIDMMGLSNYIQFRAVGEPNPHA
;
A
#
# COMPACT_ATOMS: atom_id res chain seq x y z
N MET A 1 -10.62 -1.00 -25.79
CA MET A 1 -9.51 -0.72 -26.75
C MET A 1 -8.48 -1.79 -26.51
N LYS A 2 -7.98 -2.49 -27.54
CA LYS A 2 -7.01 -3.56 -27.33
C LYS A 2 -5.65 -3.01 -26.88
N GLY A 3 -5.28 -3.25 -25.63
CA GLY A 3 -4.02 -2.80 -25.05
C GLY A 3 -2.81 -3.69 -25.35
N ASN A 4 -1.62 -3.20 -25.01
CA ASN A 4 -0.39 -3.98 -25.10
C ASN A 4 -0.35 -5.04 -24.00
N LYS A 5 -0.12 -6.31 -24.39
CA LYS A 5 -0.09 -7.42 -23.44
C LYS A 5 0.94 -7.23 -22.31
N LYS A 6 2.12 -6.68 -22.61
CA LYS A 6 3.17 -6.46 -21.59
C LYS A 6 2.74 -5.43 -20.55
N VAL A 7 2.01 -4.39 -20.97
CA VAL A 7 1.45 -3.38 -20.07
C VAL A 7 0.40 -4.02 -19.17
N ILE A 8 -0.52 -4.81 -19.73
CA ILE A 8 -1.55 -5.55 -18.96
C ILE A 8 -0.89 -6.51 -17.96
N ASP A 9 0.15 -7.23 -18.36
CA ASP A 9 0.89 -8.14 -17.46
C ASP A 9 1.58 -7.37 -16.31
N ALA A 10 2.10 -6.16 -16.58
CA ALA A 10 2.67 -5.30 -15.55
C ALA A 10 1.61 -4.73 -14.60
N LEU A 11 0.45 -4.31 -15.13
CA LEU A 11 -0.68 -3.85 -14.33
C LEU A 11 -1.21 -4.95 -13.40
N ASN A 12 -1.26 -6.19 -13.86
CA ASN A 12 -1.66 -7.32 -13.01
C ASN A 12 -0.65 -7.61 -11.88
N LYS A 13 0.64 -7.40 -12.12
CA LYS A 13 1.66 -7.49 -11.06
C LYS A 13 1.47 -6.37 -10.03
N GLN A 14 1.21 -5.15 -10.49
CA GLN A 14 0.90 -4.05 -9.60
C GLN A 14 -0.37 -4.33 -8.79
N LEU A 15 -1.43 -4.80 -9.45
CA LEU A 15 -2.70 -5.17 -8.79
C LEU A 15 -2.49 -6.22 -7.70
N THR A 16 -1.64 -7.22 -7.96
CA THR A 16 -1.29 -8.22 -6.95
C THR A 16 -0.60 -7.57 -5.74
N ALA A 17 0.26 -6.57 -5.97
CA ALA A 17 0.96 -5.86 -4.90
C ALA A 17 -0.01 -5.02 -4.04
N GLU A 18 -0.91 -4.22 -4.65
CA GLU A 18 -1.87 -3.38 -3.90
C GLU A 18 -2.84 -4.24 -3.09
N LEU A 19 -3.35 -5.33 -3.69
CA LEU A 19 -4.23 -6.24 -2.96
C LEU A 19 -3.54 -6.94 -1.79
N SER A 20 -2.22 -7.16 -1.89
CA SER A 20 -1.42 -7.71 -0.78
C SER A 20 -1.13 -6.66 0.29
N ALA A 21 -0.91 -5.40 -0.11
CA ALA A 21 -0.76 -4.27 0.80
C ALA A 21 -2.05 -4.09 1.61
N ALA A 22 -3.21 -4.10 0.94
CA ALA A 22 -4.52 -4.01 1.60
C ALA A 22 -4.73 -5.11 2.65
N ASP A 23 -4.42 -6.38 2.32
CA ASP A 23 -4.55 -7.50 3.26
C ASP A 23 -3.58 -7.38 4.46
N GLN A 24 -2.34 -6.92 4.22
CA GLN A 24 -1.34 -6.70 5.26
C GLN A 24 -1.74 -5.54 6.19
N TYR A 25 -2.07 -4.38 5.62
CA TYR A 25 -2.55 -3.21 6.37
C TYR A 25 -3.80 -3.52 7.17
N ASN A 26 -4.76 -4.27 6.60
CA ASN A 26 -5.95 -4.70 7.34
C ASN A 26 -5.56 -5.48 8.60
N THR A 27 -4.67 -6.47 8.46
CA THR A 27 -4.27 -7.30 9.58
C THR A 27 -3.52 -6.50 10.64
N HIS A 28 -2.57 -5.65 10.24
CA HIS A 28 -1.85 -4.78 11.18
C HIS A 28 -2.77 -3.75 11.85
N ALA A 29 -3.76 -3.20 11.13
CA ALA A 29 -4.76 -2.30 11.70
C ALA A 29 -5.55 -3.00 12.84
N GLU A 30 -6.10 -4.18 12.60
CA GLU A 30 -6.84 -4.94 13.61
C GLU A 30 -5.97 -5.29 14.82
N MET A 31 -4.68 -5.60 14.61
CA MET A 31 -3.74 -5.80 15.71
C MET A 31 -3.50 -4.52 16.52
N TYR A 32 -3.36 -3.37 15.86
CA TYR A 32 -3.26 -2.09 16.56
C TYR A 32 -4.52 -1.75 17.35
N LEU A 33 -5.71 -2.09 16.83
CA LEU A 33 -6.97 -1.90 17.53
C LEU A 33 -7.05 -2.78 18.78
N ASP A 34 -6.72 -4.06 18.67
CA ASP A 34 -6.65 -5.00 19.79
C ASP A 34 -5.70 -4.54 20.89
N TRP A 35 -4.57 -3.92 20.52
CA TRP A 35 -3.58 -3.40 21.46
C TRP A 35 -3.92 -2.01 22.02
N GLY A 36 -5.05 -1.40 21.62
CA GLY A 36 -5.45 -0.06 22.05
C GLY A 36 -4.65 1.08 21.43
N LEU A 37 -3.97 0.84 20.31
CA LEU A 37 -3.16 1.83 19.59
C LEU A 37 -4.00 2.53 18.51
N HIS A 38 -5.05 3.24 18.94
CA HIS A 38 -6.09 3.80 18.07
C HIS A 38 -5.54 4.69 16.95
N ALA A 39 -4.52 5.52 17.22
CA ALA A 39 -3.94 6.38 16.19
C ALA A 39 -3.24 5.58 15.08
N LEU A 40 -2.68 4.40 15.39
CA LEU A 40 -2.10 3.51 14.37
C LEU A 40 -3.19 2.74 13.63
N TYR A 41 -4.23 2.27 14.34
CA TYR A 41 -5.40 1.67 13.71
C TYR A 41 -6.01 2.60 12.67
N THR A 42 -6.33 3.85 13.03
CA THR A 42 -6.96 4.80 12.10
C THR A 42 -6.10 5.02 10.85
N ARG A 43 -4.78 5.15 11.00
CA ARG A 43 -3.90 5.31 9.85
C ARG A 43 -3.86 4.06 8.99
N MET A 44 -3.61 2.88 9.55
CA MET A 44 -3.50 1.65 8.75
C MET A 44 -4.83 1.22 8.11
N HIS A 45 -5.96 1.50 8.78
CA HIS A 45 -7.27 1.28 8.17
C HIS A 45 -7.49 2.23 6.98
N HIS A 46 -7.03 3.48 7.08
CA HIS A 46 -7.04 4.41 5.95
C HIS A 46 -6.20 3.91 4.77
N GLU A 47 -4.94 3.52 5.01
CA GLU A 47 -4.08 2.99 3.94
C GLU A 47 -4.73 1.77 3.28
N LYS A 48 -5.30 0.85 4.07
CA LYS A 48 -6.04 -0.30 3.54
C LYS A 48 -7.17 0.10 2.59
N ASP A 49 -7.89 1.18 2.88
CA ASP A 49 -8.96 1.66 2.00
C ASP A 49 -8.39 2.35 0.73
N GLU A 50 -7.28 3.06 0.85
CA GLU A 50 -6.56 3.66 -0.28
C GLU A 50 -6.00 2.58 -1.23
N GLU A 51 -5.40 1.52 -0.71
CA GLU A 51 -4.91 0.39 -1.50
C GLU A 51 -6.02 -0.31 -2.30
N LEU A 52 -7.24 -0.38 -1.74
CA LEU A 52 -8.40 -0.92 -2.45
C LEU A 52 -8.87 0.02 -3.57
N GLU A 53 -8.74 1.33 -3.40
CA GLU A 53 -9.02 2.29 -4.47
C GLU A 53 -7.93 2.25 -5.57
N HIS A 54 -6.66 2.06 -5.20
CA HIS A 54 -5.57 1.81 -6.15
C HIS A 54 -5.82 0.54 -6.97
N ALA A 55 -6.16 -0.56 -6.29
CA ALA A 55 -6.53 -1.83 -6.92
C ALA A 55 -7.72 -1.66 -7.88
N LYS A 56 -8.74 -0.89 -7.49
CA LYS A 56 -9.89 -0.58 -8.35
C LYS A 56 -9.46 0.18 -9.62
N ARG A 57 -8.62 1.21 -9.52
CA ARG A 57 -8.08 1.94 -10.69
C ARG A 57 -7.32 1.02 -11.64
N LEU A 58 -6.51 0.12 -11.10
CA LEU A 58 -5.78 -0.89 -11.89
C LEU A 58 -6.73 -1.85 -12.61
N ILE A 59 -7.75 -2.37 -11.92
CA ILE A 59 -8.78 -3.24 -12.49
C ILE A 59 -9.51 -2.53 -13.64
N GLU A 60 -9.99 -1.31 -13.42
CA GLU A 60 -10.66 -0.50 -14.43
C GLU A 60 -9.77 -0.31 -15.66
N ARG A 61 -8.48 -0.03 -15.45
CA ARG A 61 -7.53 0.14 -16.54
C ARG A 61 -7.26 -1.16 -17.30
N ILE A 62 -7.10 -2.28 -16.61
CA ILE A 62 -6.90 -3.60 -17.24
C ILE A 62 -8.10 -3.97 -18.11
N LEU A 63 -9.33 -3.79 -17.60
CA LEU A 63 -10.56 -4.07 -18.33
C LEU A 63 -10.72 -3.15 -19.55
N PHE A 64 -10.41 -1.85 -19.41
CA PHE A 64 -10.45 -0.91 -20.53
C PHE A 64 -9.51 -1.33 -21.69
N LEU A 65 -8.36 -1.90 -21.33
CA LEU A 65 -7.37 -2.46 -22.26
C LEU A 65 -7.72 -3.86 -22.79
N GLU A 66 -8.93 -4.37 -22.49
CA GLU A 66 -9.45 -5.69 -22.87
C GLU A 66 -8.63 -6.85 -22.28
N GLY A 67 -7.99 -6.62 -21.13
CA GLY A 67 -7.32 -7.64 -20.32
C GLY A 67 -8.25 -8.30 -19.30
N VAL A 68 -7.72 -9.29 -18.58
CA VAL A 68 -8.38 -9.93 -17.44
C VAL A 68 -7.61 -9.56 -16.17
N PRO A 69 -8.23 -8.90 -15.18
CA PRO A 69 -7.60 -8.58 -13.91
C PRO A 69 -7.47 -9.85 -13.05
N ASP A 70 -6.29 -10.07 -12.48
CA ASP A 70 -6.05 -11.11 -11.48
C ASP A 70 -6.31 -10.56 -10.08
N THR A 71 -7.46 -10.92 -9.52
CA THR A 71 -7.85 -10.55 -8.15
C THR A 71 -7.57 -11.64 -7.13
N ALA A 72 -7.05 -12.79 -7.55
CA ALA A 72 -6.84 -13.97 -6.71
C ALA A 72 -5.41 -14.06 -6.17
N SER A 73 -4.41 -13.65 -6.97
CA SER A 73 -3.00 -13.71 -6.57
C SER A 73 -2.66 -12.71 -5.46
N ARG A 74 -1.69 -13.08 -4.62
CA ARG A 74 -1.08 -12.24 -3.57
C ARG A 74 0.42 -12.45 -3.50
N SER A 75 1.16 -11.39 -3.23
CA SER A 75 2.56 -11.43 -2.79
C SER A 75 2.65 -11.98 -1.36
N PRO A 76 3.82 -12.46 -0.91
CA PRO A 76 4.00 -12.92 0.46
C PRO A 76 3.70 -11.81 1.48
N ILE A 77 2.69 -12.03 2.33
CA ILE A 77 2.30 -11.11 3.40
C ILE A 77 3.17 -11.36 4.64
N LYS A 78 3.62 -10.30 5.31
CA LYS A 78 4.51 -10.35 6.47
C LYS A 78 3.85 -9.73 7.71
N ILE A 79 3.18 -10.56 8.50
CA ILE A 79 2.54 -10.10 9.74
C ILE A 79 3.58 -9.99 10.87
N GLY A 80 3.84 -8.77 11.33
CA GLY A 80 4.76 -8.49 12.43
C GLY A 80 4.16 -8.79 13.81
N LYS A 81 5.00 -8.96 14.84
CA LYS A 81 4.56 -9.22 16.22
C LYS A 81 4.72 -8.01 17.15
N THR A 82 5.39 -6.97 16.68
CA THR A 82 5.63 -5.73 17.41
C THR A 82 5.39 -4.53 16.51
N VAL A 83 5.13 -3.35 17.09
CA VAL A 83 4.95 -2.10 16.33
C VAL A 83 6.10 -1.85 15.33
N PRO A 84 7.39 -1.96 15.72
CA PRO A 84 8.49 -1.76 14.77
C PRO A 84 8.58 -2.83 13.69
N GLU A 85 8.24 -4.09 13.99
CA GLU A 85 8.24 -5.16 12.98
C GLU A 85 7.15 -4.92 11.92
N MET A 86 5.93 -4.58 12.34
CA MET A 86 4.84 -4.30 11.41
C MET A 86 5.18 -3.12 10.50
N MET A 87 5.63 -1.99 11.07
CA MET A 87 6.02 -0.82 10.26
C MET A 87 7.16 -1.11 9.27
N LYS A 88 8.13 -1.95 9.65
CA LYS A 88 9.22 -2.33 8.75
C LYS A 88 8.73 -3.26 7.63
N ASN A 89 7.83 -4.18 7.95
CA ASN A 89 7.22 -5.07 6.96
C ASN A 89 6.35 -4.29 5.97
N ASP A 90 5.59 -3.30 6.46
CA ASP A 90 4.78 -2.40 5.63
C ASP A 90 5.69 -1.57 4.72
N LEU A 91 6.76 -0.98 5.28
CA LEU A 91 7.71 -0.17 4.50
C LEU A 91 8.45 -1.00 3.44
N GLU A 92 8.82 -2.24 3.77
CA GLU A 92 9.43 -3.13 2.79
C GLU A 92 8.47 -3.44 1.63
N HIS A 93 7.18 -3.60 1.93
CA HIS A 93 6.17 -3.82 0.91
C HIS A 93 5.94 -2.57 0.05
N GLU A 94 5.89 -1.38 0.66
CA GLU A 94 5.83 -0.11 -0.09
C GLU A 94 7.01 0.06 -1.04
N TYR A 95 8.22 -0.28 -0.61
CA TYR A 95 9.38 -0.25 -1.51
C TYR A 95 9.25 -1.24 -2.68
N HIS A 96 8.61 -2.38 -2.47
CA HIS A 96 8.30 -3.32 -3.54
C HIS A 96 7.26 -2.75 -4.52
N VAL A 97 6.18 -2.16 -4.00
CA VAL A 97 5.12 -1.46 -4.77
C VAL A 97 5.74 -0.36 -5.64
N ILE A 98 6.56 0.52 -5.04
CA ILE A 98 7.25 1.63 -5.72
C ILE A 98 8.15 1.12 -6.87
N ASP A 99 8.90 0.05 -6.66
CA ASP A 99 9.77 -0.54 -7.70
C ASP A 99 8.95 -1.10 -8.87
N LEU A 100 7.82 -1.76 -8.59
CA LEU A 100 6.88 -2.23 -9.61
C LEU A 100 6.26 -1.08 -10.39
N LEU A 101 5.82 -0.01 -9.72
CA LEU A 101 5.27 1.20 -10.34
C LEU A 101 6.27 1.85 -11.27
N LYS A 102 7.51 2.09 -10.82
CA LYS A 102 8.58 2.67 -11.64
C LYS A 102 8.87 1.83 -12.89
N LYS A 103 8.85 0.50 -12.77
CA LYS A 103 9.00 -0.42 -13.93
C LYS A 103 7.81 -0.36 -14.88
N ALA A 104 6.58 -0.32 -14.35
CA ALA A 104 5.35 -0.27 -15.13
C ALA A 104 5.20 1.08 -15.86
N ILE A 105 5.53 2.20 -15.21
CA ILE A 105 5.59 3.55 -15.79
C ILE A 105 6.54 3.57 -16.99
N LYS A 106 7.78 3.11 -16.80
CA LYS A 106 8.78 3.03 -17.87
C LYS A 106 8.30 2.20 -19.06
N LEU A 107 7.60 1.09 -18.79
CA LEU A 107 7.04 0.24 -19.84
C LEU A 107 5.89 0.94 -20.57
N ALA A 108 4.98 1.61 -19.84
CA ALA A 108 3.88 2.35 -20.43
C ALA A 108 4.39 3.49 -21.33
N GLU A 109 5.42 4.23 -20.92
CA GLU A 109 6.07 5.24 -21.77
C GLU A 109 6.67 4.64 -23.04
N LYS A 110 7.39 3.51 -22.91
CA LYS A 110 8.01 2.84 -24.05
C LYS A 110 6.99 2.38 -25.09
N GLU A 111 5.81 1.95 -24.65
CA GLU A 111 4.73 1.49 -25.52
C GLU A 111 3.74 2.62 -25.87
N GLU A 112 4.10 3.88 -25.57
CA GLU A 112 3.32 5.10 -25.83
C GLU A 112 1.92 5.12 -25.17
N ASP A 113 1.72 4.33 -24.11
CA ASP A 113 0.49 4.29 -23.32
C ASP A 113 0.52 5.36 -22.21
N TYR A 114 0.38 6.61 -22.63
CA TYR A 114 0.51 7.76 -21.74
C TYR A 114 -0.60 7.84 -20.68
N GLN A 115 -1.78 7.30 -20.95
CA GLN A 115 -2.89 7.32 -19.98
C GLN A 115 -2.67 6.30 -18.87
N THR A 116 -2.19 5.10 -19.20
CA THR A 116 -1.73 4.15 -18.17
C THR A 116 -0.58 4.74 -17.37
N ARG A 117 0.40 5.36 -18.04
CA ARG A 117 1.51 6.03 -17.37
C ARG A 117 1.04 7.06 -16.36
N ASN A 118 0.17 7.98 -16.76
CA ASN A 118 -0.32 9.05 -15.88
C ASN A 118 -1.02 8.48 -14.63
N MET A 119 -1.89 7.49 -14.80
CA MET A 119 -2.54 6.81 -13.69
C MET A 119 -1.52 6.18 -12.74
N LEU A 120 -0.52 5.45 -13.28
CA LEU A 120 0.53 4.85 -12.46
C LEU A 120 1.41 5.88 -11.76
N THR A 121 1.64 7.05 -12.35
CA THR A 121 2.35 8.15 -11.69
C THR A 121 1.59 8.69 -10.48
N THR A 122 0.26 8.77 -10.54
CA THR A 122 -0.55 9.13 -9.36
C THR A 122 -0.42 8.09 -8.25
N LEU A 123 -0.48 6.79 -8.58
CA LEU A 123 -0.27 5.72 -7.58
C LEU A 123 1.15 5.79 -6.99
N LEU A 124 2.16 6.09 -7.81
CA LEU A 124 3.53 6.24 -7.35
C LEU A 124 3.70 7.39 -6.35
N ASP A 125 3.01 8.51 -6.59
CA ASP A 125 3.00 9.66 -5.68
C ASP A 125 2.45 9.27 -4.30
N ASP A 126 1.28 8.61 -4.29
CA ASP A 126 0.63 8.11 -3.07
C ASP A 126 1.57 7.14 -2.30
N SER A 127 2.14 6.13 -2.97
CA SER A 127 3.03 5.15 -2.33
C SER A 127 4.37 5.74 -1.85
N GLU A 128 5.01 6.60 -2.65
CA GLU A 128 6.36 7.13 -2.37
C GLU A 128 6.34 8.31 -1.38
N GLU A 129 5.45 9.29 -1.59
CA GLU A 129 5.45 10.55 -0.83
C GLU A 129 4.52 10.52 0.39
N ASP A 130 3.48 9.68 0.40
CA ASP A 130 2.61 9.49 1.57
C ASP A 130 2.99 8.22 2.35
N HIS A 131 2.70 7.02 1.81
CA HIS A 131 2.75 5.78 2.60
C HIS A 131 4.17 5.47 3.10
N ALA A 132 5.14 5.31 2.18
CA ALA A 132 6.51 4.98 2.52
C ALA A 132 7.15 6.07 3.39
N TYR A 133 7.02 7.33 3.00
CA TYR A 133 7.60 8.44 3.75
C TYR A 133 7.02 8.55 5.16
N TRP A 134 5.70 8.36 5.34
CA TRP A 134 5.07 8.35 6.65
C TRP A 134 5.63 7.24 7.54
N LEU A 135 5.76 6.01 7.01
CA LEU A 135 6.33 4.87 7.73
C LEU A 135 7.78 5.15 8.16
N GLU A 136 8.59 5.74 7.28
CA GLU A 136 9.94 6.13 7.63
C GLU A 136 9.98 7.17 8.76
N GLN A 137 9.08 8.17 8.75
CA GLN A 137 8.98 9.13 9.85
C GLN A 137 8.63 8.42 11.16
N GLN A 138 7.72 7.44 11.14
CA GLN A 138 7.35 6.71 12.35
C GLN A 138 8.51 5.88 12.90
N ILE A 139 9.25 5.19 12.02
CA ILE A 139 10.44 4.44 12.42
C ILE A 139 11.49 5.38 13.02
N ARG A 140 11.75 6.54 12.39
CA ARG A 140 12.66 7.55 12.96
C ARG A 140 12.17 8.08 14.31
N LEU A 141 10.87 8.30 14.48
CA LEU A 141 10.31 8.73 15.77
C LEU A 141 10.56 7.69 16.86
N ILE A 142 10.37 6.40 16.56
CA ILE A 142 10.69 5.30 17.48
C ILE A 142 12.16 5.35 17.90
N ASP A 143 13.08 5.57 16.96
CA ASP A 143 14.52 5.69 17.24
C ASP A 143 14.85 6.91 18.12
N MET A 144 14.15 8.04 17.90
CA MET A 144 14.39 9.29 18.62
C MET A 144 13.84 9.28 20.06
N MET A 145 12.66 8.72 20.29
CA MET A 145 11.99 8.79 21.60
C MET A 145 11.98 7.46 22.36
N GLY A 146 12.31 6.35 21.71
CA GLY A 146 12.19 5.00 22.25
C GLY A 146 10.77 4.44 22.13
N LEU A 147 10.68 3.11 22.02
CA LEU A 147 9.44 2.41 21.73
C LEU A 147 8.33 2.66 22.77
N SER A 148 8.65 2.66 24.07
CA SER A 148 7.63 2.87 25.11
C SER A 148 6.97 4.24 25.01
N ASN A 149 7.74 5.29 24.76
CA ASN A 149 7.21 6.65 24.59
C ASN A 149 6.40 6.76 23.29
N TYR A 150 6.84 6.10 22.22
CA TYR A 150 6.09 6.04 20.97
C TYR A 150 4.74 5.34 21.13
N ILE A 151 4.71 4.18 21.80
CA ILE A 151 3.47 3.45 22.10
C ILE A 151 2.52 4.33 22.92
N GLN A 152 3.01 5.00 23.97
CA GLN A 152 2.19 5.93 24.75
C GLN A 152 1.64 7.07 23.89
N PHE A 153 2.47 7.65 23.00
CA PHE A 153 2.07 8.71 22.07
C PHE A 153 0.97 8.24 21.10
N ARG A 154 1.02 6.99 20.63
CA ARG A 154 0.05 6.41 19.67
C ARG A 154 -1.20 5.79 20.31
N ALA A 155 -1.18 5.56 21.63
CA ALA A 155 -2.34 5.05 22.37
C ALA A 155 -3.43 6.11 22.59
N VAL A 156 -3.09 7.40 22.47
CA VAL A 156 -4.04 8.51 22.67
C VAL A 156 -4.78 8.81 21.36
N GLY A 157 -6.10 8.62 21.33
CA GLY A 157 -6.98 8.88 20.18
C GLY A 157 -8.45 8.62 20.55
N GLU A 158 -9.40 9.16 19.77
CA GLU A 158 -10.83 8.97 20.05
C GLU A 158 -11.22 7.47 20.02
N PRO A 159 -12.15 7.05 20.89
CA PRO A 159 -12.57 5.67 20.98
C PRO A 159 -13.22 5.20 19.68
N ASN A 160 -13.06 3.91 19.42
CA ASN A 160 -13.65 3.16 18.31
C ASN A 160 -15.08 3.65 17.94
N PRO A 161 -15.38 4.01 16.67
CA PRO A 161 -16.73 4.35 16.23
C PRO A 161 -17.73 3.17 16.32
N HIS A 162 -17.24 1.97 16.66
CA HIS A 162 -18.02 0.76 16.90
C HIS A 162 -18.05 0.30 18.37
N ALA A 163 -17.60 1.13 19.33
CA ALA A 163 -17.79 0.89 20.77
C ALA A 163 -19.13 1.41 21.27
#